data_AF-A0A1Y1N8N6-F1
#
_entry.id   AF-A0A1Y1N8N6-F1
#
_cell.length_a   1.000
_cell.length_b   1.000
_cell.length_c   1.000
_cell.angle_alpha   90.00
_cell.angle_beta   90.00
_cell.angle_gamma   90.00
#
_symmetry.space_group_name_H-M   'P 1'
#
loop_
_entity.id
_entity.type
_entity.pdbx_description
1 polymer ?
#
loop_
_entity_poly.entity_id
_entity_poly.type
_entity_poly.pdbx_seq_one_letter_code
_entity_poly.pdbx_strand_id
1 'polypeptide(L)'
;MSWSVMSWVFCAYGIICTILLYTLPLSPSWLISKNRIDEAERSVRWLNKFQASDQESIDNIVKLEMLKLEEEEENNKKNVIDKNKWKCISLPTGYKPALILAFTLLLQQFAGVNTFFMNMVSFFNVRIICKLAHSKKFL
;
A
#
# COMPACT_ATOMS: atom_id res chain seq x y z
N MET A 1 14.72 -23.54 15.38
CA MET A 1 14.87 -23.25 13.94
C MET A 1 16.24 -22.62 13.73
N SER A 2 17.01 -23.09 12.76
CA SER A 2 18.27 -22.44 12.38
C SER A 2 17.96 -21.15 11.61
N TRP A 3 18.71 -20.08 11.88
CA TRP A 3 18.58 -18.76 11.21
C TRP A 3 18.52 -18.89 9.69
N SER A 4 19.29 -19.83 9.13
CA SER A 4 19.35 -20.12 7.70
C SER A 4 18.00 -20.50 7.11
N VAL A 5 17.19 -21.30 7.81
CA VAL A 5 15.85 -21.71 7.33
C VAL A 5 14.93 -20.49 7.25
N MET A 6 15.03 -19.56 8.20
CA MET A 6 14.24 -18.32 8.19
C MET A 6 14.58 -17.46 6.96
N SER A 7 15.87 -17.29 6.65
CA SER A 7 16.31 -16.54 5.47
C SER A 7 15.79 -17.13 4.16
N TRP A 8 15.81 -18.46 4.02
CA TRP A 8 15.27 -19.15 2.84
C TRP A 8 13.76 -18.96 2.70
N VAL A 9 13.00 -18.97 3.80
CA VAL A 9 11.55 -18.73 3.78
C VAL A 9 11.22 -17.31 3.31
N PHE A 10 11.94 -16.30 3.79
CA PHE A 10 11.75 -14.91 3.32
C PHE A 10 12.11 -14.74 1.84
N CYS A 11 13.19 -15.39 1.37
CA CYS A 11 13.55 -15.37 -0.04
C CYS A 11 12.46 -16.02 -0.90
N ALA A 12 11.96 -17.18 -0.49
CA ALA A 12 10.87 -17.86 -1.18
C ALA A 12 9.60 -16.98 -1.23
N TYR A 13 9.25 -16.33 -0.11
CA TYR A 13 8.13 -15.39 -0.05
C TYR A 13 8.32 -14.20 -1.01
N GLY A 14 9.50 -13.60 -1.07
CA GLY A 14 9.80 -12.52 -2.00
C GLY A 14 9.66 -12.94 -3.47
N ILE A 15 10.11 -14.16 -3.81
CA ILE A 15 9.98 -14.72 -5.16
C ILE A 15 8.49 -14.93 -5.51
N ILE A 16 7.71 -15.51 -4.60
CA ILE A 16 6.26 -15.71 -4.79
C ILE A 16 5.55 -14.38 -5.01
N CYS A 17 5.83 -13.37 -4.18
CA CYS A 17 5.25 -12.04 -4.35
C CYS A 17 5.62 -11.40 -5.69
N THR A 18 6.86 -11.59 -6.15
CA THR A 18 7.35 -11.07 -7.43
C THR A 18 6.62 -11.73 -8.60
N ILE A 19 6.46 -13.06 -8.57
CA ILE A 19 5.69 -13.80 -9.58
C ILE A 19 4.24 -13.32 -9.60
N LEU A 20 3.63 -13.10 -8.44
CA LEU A 20 2.26 -12.61 -8.34
C LEU A 20 2.11 -11.19 -8.90
N LEU A 21 3.10 -10.32 -8.67
CA LEU A 21 3.10 -8.96 -9.20
C LEU A 21 3.10 -8.93 -10.74
N TYR A 22 3.77 -9.87 -11.40
CA TYR A 22 3.73 -9.99 -12.86
C TYR A 22 2.34 -10.34 -13.42
N THR A 23 1.48 -10.96 -12.61
CA THR A 23 0.10 -11.30 -13.02
C THR A 23 -0.88 -10.14 -12.86
N LEU A 24 -0.53 -9.12 -12.07
CA LEU A 24 -1.37 -7.95 -11.85
C LEU A 24 -1.27 -7.00 -13.04
N PRO A 25 -2.40 -6.45 -13.54
CA PRO A 25 -2.33 -5.40 -14.54
C PRO A 25 -1.65 -4.16 -13.96
N LEU A 26 -0.90 -3.45 -14.80
CA LEU A 26 -0.29 -2.18 -14.40
C LEU A 26 -1.37 -1.15 -14.05
N SER A 27 -0.99 -0.20 -13.19
CA SER A 27 -1.88 0.89 -12.80
C SER A 27 -2.39 1.68 -14.02
N PRO A 28 -3.72 1.85 -14.18
CA PRO A 28 -4.29 2.52 -15.35
C PRO A 28 -3.83 3.98 -15.48
N SER A 29 -3.68 4.69 -14.37
CA SER A 29 -3.18 6.08 -14.36
C SER A 29 -1.76 6.19 -14.93
N TRP A 30 -0.91 5.19 -14.71
CA TRP A 30 0.45 5.18 -15.28
C TRP A 30 0.43 4.90 -16.79
N LEU A 31 -0.45 4.02 -17.26
CA LEU A 31 -0.58 3.67 -18.68
C LEU A 31 -1.09 4.85 -19.51
N ILE A 32 -2.06 5.61 -18.99
CA ILE A 32 -2.56 6.84 -19.63
C ILE A 32 -1.44 7.89 -19.72
N SER A 33 -0.63 8.04 -18.67
CA SER A 33 0.52 8.94 -18.68
C SER A 33 1.61 8.60 -19.70
N LYS A 34 1.64 7.34 -20.14
CA LYS A 34 2.53 6.82 -21.18
C LYS A 34 1.89 6.75 -22.56
N ASN A 35 0.68 7.29 -22.72
CA ASN A 35 -0.09 7.28 -23.96
C ASN A 35 -0.42 5.85 -24.47
N ARG A 36 -0.55 4.89 -23.55
CA ARG A 36 -0.88 3.47 -23.82
C ARG A 36 -2.33 3.19 -23.44
N ILE A 37 -3.25 3.81 -24.16
CA ILE A 37 -4.69 3.82 -23.82
C ILE A 37 -5.32 2.42 -23.94
N ASP A 38 -4.94 1.63 -24.94
CA ASP A 38 -5.48 0.27 -25.13
C ASP A 38 -5.19 -0.66 -23.94
N GLU A 39 -3.98 -0.53 -23.38
CA GLU A 39 -3.59 -1.30 -22.20
C GLU A 39 -4.23 -0.76 -20.92
N ALA A 40 -4.45 0.54 -20.85
CA ALA A 40 -5.18 1.17 -19.75
C ALA A 40 -6.62 0.65 -19.71
N GLU A 41 -7.32 0.60 -20.85
CA GLU A 41 -8.66 0.02 -20.94
C GLU A 41 -8.70 -1.42 -20.44
N ARG A 42 -7.72 -2.23 -20.85
CA ARG A 42 -7.62 -3.63 -20.42
C ARG A 42 -7.41 -3.75 -18.90
N SER A 43 -6.60 -2.87 -18.31
CA SER A 43 -6.37 -2.85 -16.86
C SER A 43 -7.62 -2.45 -16.07
N VAL A 44 -8.36 -1.44 -16.54
CA VAL A 44 -9.62 -0.98 -15.95
C VAL A 44 -10.69 -2.06 -16.08
N ARG A 45 -10.79 -2.70 -17.25
CA ARG A 45 -11.71 -3.83 -17.48
C ARG A 45 -11.38 -5.03 -16.57
N TRP A 46 -10.10 -5.30 -16.30
CA TRP A 46 -9.70 -6.34 -15.37
C TRP A 46 -10.11 -6.00 -13.92
N LEU A 47 -9.96 -4.75 -13.51
CA LEU A 47 -10.36 -4.27 -12.17
C LEU A 47 -11.88 -4.36 -11.96
N ASN A 48 -12.66 -3.97 -12.97
CA ASN A 48 -14.12 -3.94 -12.91
C ASN A 48 -14.80 -5.26 -13.31
N LYS A 49 -14.03 -6.33 -13.53
CA LYS A 49 -14.54 -7.64 -13.97
C LYS A 49 -15.59 -8.24 -13.03
N PHE A 50 -15.57 -7.87 -11.75
CA PHE A 50 -16.49 -8.37 -10.72
C PHE A 50 -17.61 -7.39 -10.36
N GLN A 51 -17.67 -6.21 -11.00
CA GLN A 51 -18.56 -5.12 -10.57
C GLN A 51 -19.96 -5.19 -11.20
N ALA A 52 -20.14 -5.84 -12.36
CA ALA A 52 -21.45 -5.92 -13.00
C ALA A 52 -21.64 -7.21 -13.81
N SER A 53 -22.90 -7.65 -13.91
CA SER A 53 -23.31 -8.86 -14.64
C SER A 53 -23.42 -8.64 -16.15
N ASP A 54 -23.63 -7.39 -16.59
CA ASP A 54 -23.92 -7.07 -17.98
C ASP A 54 -22.73 -6.39 -18.66
N GLN A 55 -22.33 -6.92 -19.82
CA GLN A 55 -21.16 -6.45 -20.57
C GLN A 55 -21.25 -4.95 -20.95
N GLU A 56 -22.46 -4.47 -21.24
CA GLU A 56 -22.71 -3.07 -21.61
C GLU A 56 -22.50 -2.11 -20.43
N SER A 57 -22.86 -2.54 -19.21
CA SER A 57 -22.64 -1.75 -18.00
C SER A 57 -21.16 -1.63 -17.66
N ILE A 58 -20.37 -2.69 -17.91
CA ILE A 58 -18.91 -2.68 -17.73
C ILE A 58 -18.26 -1.70 -18.71
N ASP A 59 -18.65 -1.71 -19.98
CA ASP A 59 -18.09 -0.79 -20.99
C ASP A 59 -18.37 0.68 -20.66
N ASN A 60 -19.55 0.99 -20.11
CA ASN A 60 -19.89 2.34 -19.66
C ASN A 60 -19.05 2.77 -18.45
N ILE A 61 -18.83 1.89 -17.47
CA ILE A 61 -17.97 2.15 -16.30
C ILE A 61 -16.52 2.37 -16.74
N VAL A 62 -16.01 1.52 -17.63
CA VAL A 62 -14.64 1.61 -18.16
C VAL A 62 -14.42 2.94 -18.86
N LYS A 63 -15.34 3.37 -19.74
CA LYS A 63 -15.25 4.67 -20.43
C LYS A 63 -15.27 5.84 -19.44
N LEU A 64 -16.14 5.79 -18.44
CA LEU A 64 -16.28 6.84 -17.46
C LEU A 64 -15.04 6.95 -16.56
N GLU A 65 -14.42 5.83 -16.19
CA GLU A 65 -13.16 5.81 -15.45
C GLU A 65 -11.98 6.30 -16.30
N MET A 66 -11.87 5.91 -17.56
CA MET A 66 -10.81 6.41 -18.44
C MET A 66 -10.89 7.93 -18.63
N LEU A 67 -12.10 8.48 -18.85
CA LEU A 67 -12.28 9.93 -18.98
C LEU A 67 -11.88 10.70 -17.71
N LYS A 68 -12.22 10.18 -16.53
CA LYS A 68 -11.81 10.79 -15.25
C LYS A 68 -10.30 10.80 -15.09
N LEU A 69 -9.64 9.69 -15.42
CA LEU A 69 -8.20 9.56 -15.29
C LEU A 69 -7.44 10.46 -16.28
N GLU A 70 -7.95 10.61 -17.51
CA GLU A 70 -7.41 11.55 -18.49
C GLU A 70 -7.54 13.00 -18.03
N GLU A 71 -8.70 13.38 -17.49
CA GLU A 71 -8.94 14.73 -16.94
C GLU A 71 -8.01 15.03 -15.75
N GLU A 72 -7.85 14.06 -14.83
CA GLU A 72 -6.90 14.16 -13.72
C GLU A 72 -5.46 14.34 -14.21
N GLU A 73 -5.06 13.61 -15.26
CA GLU A 73 -3.72 13.73 -15.81
C GLU A 73 -3.50 15.08 -16.50
N GLU A 74 -4.47 15.57 -17.27
CA GLU A 74 -4.39 16.91 -17.86
C GLU A 74 -4.30 18.00 -16.79
N ASN A 75 -5.11 17.90 -15.74
CA ASN A 75 -5.07 18.84 -14.62
C ASN A 75 -3.73 18.77 -13.89
N ASN A 76 -3.17 17.57 -13.72
CA ASN A 76 -1.83 17.40 -13.14
C ASN A 76 -0.74 17.98 -14.04
N LYS A 77 -0.78 17.74 -15.36
CA LYS A 77 0.16 18.32 -16.33
C LYS A 77 0.11 19.85 -16.33
N LYS A 78 -1.08 20.44 -16.37
CA LYS A 78 -1.29 21.90 -16.27
C LYS A 78 -0.71 22.45 -14.96
N ASN A 79 -0.92 21.76 -13.84
CA ASN A 79 -0.36 22.15 -12.54
C ASN A 79 1.16 21.99 -12.40
N VAL A 80 1.77 21.05 -13.13
CA VAL A 80 3.20 20.73 -13.07
C VAL A 80 4.03 21.63 -13.99
N ILE A 81 3.50 22.00 -15.17
CA ILE A 81 4.21 22.86 -16.14
C ILE A 81 4.49 24.26 -15.55
N ASP A 82 3.63 24.76 -14.65
CA ASP A 82 3.74 26.11 -14.09
C ASP A 82 4.58 26.25 -12.80
N LYS A 83 5.14 25.15 -12.26
CA LYS A 83 5.73 25.20 -10.90
C LYS A 83 7.14 24.63 -10.84
N ASN A 84 8.10 25.52 -10.55
CA ASN A 84 9.40 25.14 -9.96
C ASN A 84 9.16 24.11 -8.84
N LYS A 85 9.78 22.93 -8.94
CA LYS A 85 9.55 21.76 -8.05
C LYS A 85 9.61 22.07 -6.54
N TRP A 86 10.38 23.07 -6.15
CA TRP A 86 10.50 23.56 -4.77
C TRP A 86 9.31 24.37 -4.28
N LYS A 87 8.61 25.09 -5.17
CA LYS A 87 7.38 25.82 -4.83
C LYS A 87 6.23 24.86 -4.54
N CYS A 88 6.15 23.71 -5.23
CA CYS A 88 5.09 22.70 -5.01
C CYS A 88 5.06 22.16 -3.58
N ILE A 89 6.21 21.96 -2.95
CA ILE A 89 6.29 21.53 -1.54
C ILE A 89 5.82 22.63 -0.58
N SER A 90 6.02 23.90 -0.96
CA SER A 90 5.58 25.06 -0.19
C SER A 90 4.12 25.45 -0.44
N LEU A 91 3.41 24.77 -1.35
CA LEU A 91 2.00 25.05 -1.57
C LEU A 91 1.16 24.49 -0.41
N PRO A 92 0.08 25.19 -0.01
CA PRO A 92 -0.82 24.75 1.06
C PRO A 92 -1.52 23.43 0.77
N THR A 93 -1.57 23.01 -0.49
CA THR A 93 -2.08 21.71 -0.93
C THR A 93 -1.11 20.56 -0.59
N GLY A 94 0.21 20.82 -0.55
CA GLY A 94 1.25 19.80 -0.34
C GLY A 94 1.67 19.64 1.11
N TYR A 95 1.99 20.74 1.81
CA TYR A 95 2.57 20.64 3.16
C TYR A 95 1.56 20.19 4.23
N LYS A 96 0.26 20.50 4.07
CA LYS A 96 -0.78 20.11 5.04
C LYS A 96 -0.91 18.59 5.18
N PRO A 97 -1.17 17.81 4.11
CA PRO A 97 -1.21 16.35 4.23
C PRO A 97 0.17 15.77 4.55
N ALA A 98 1.25 16.32 4.01
CA ALA A 98 2.61 15.83 4.29
C ALA A 98 2.99 15.98 5.77
N LEU A 99 2.62 17.09 6.42
CA LEU A 99 2.88 17.31 7.85
C LEU A 99 2.06 16.36 8.72
N ILE A 100 0.78 16.15 8.38
CA ILE A 100 -0.07 15.19 9.10
C ILE A 100 0.49 13.76 8.98
N LEU A 101 0.92 13.35 7.78
CA LEU A 101 1.55 12.04 7.56
C LEU A 101 2.86 11.93 8.32
N ALA A 102 3.74 12.92 8.23
CA ALA A 102 5.01 12.94 8.94
C ALA A 102 4.81 12.86 10.45
N PHE A 103 3.88 13.63 11.00
CA PHE A 103 3.55 13.61 12.42
C PHE A 103 2.98 12.25 12.86
N THR A 104 2.07 11.68 12.08
CA THR A 104 1.49 10.36 12.36
C THR A 104 2.55 9.26 12.33
N LEU A 105 3.45 9.28 11.34
CA LEU A 105 4.55 8.33 11.24
C LEU A 105 5.53 8.48 12.40
N LEU A 106 5.85 9.71 12.83
CA LEU A 106 6.70 9.95 13.99
C LEU A 106 6.06 9.39 15.26
N LEU A 107 4.80 9.71 15.53
CA LEU A 107 4.07 9.15 16.67
C LEU A 107 4.07 7.61 16.63
N GLN A 108 3.92 7.01 15.44
CA GLN A 108 3.98 5.56 15.27
C GLN A 108 5.35 4.98 15.62
N GLN A 109 6.46 5.62 15.20
CA GLN A 109 7.81 5.15 15.54
C GLN A 109 8.10 5.28 17.04
N PHE A 110 7.65 6.38 17.68
CA PHE A 110 7.88 6.64 19.10
C PHE A 110 6.89 5.97 20.04
N ALA A 111 5.82 5.35 19.54
CA ALA A 111 4.85 4.60 20.34
C ALA A 111 5.42 3.33 21.00
N GLY A 112 6.71 3.01 20.78
CA GLY A 112 7.37 1.87 21.42
C GLY A 112 6.96 0.51 20.85
N VAL A 113 6.23 0.49 19.73
CA VAL A 113 5.81 -0.73 19.03
C VAL A 113 7.02 -1.60 18.67
N ASN A 114 8.12 -0.99 18.21
CA ASN A 114 9.36 -1.71 17.92
C ASN A 114 9.98 -2.35 19.18
N THR A 115 9.98 -1.62 20.31
CA THR A 115 10.45 -2.14 21.61
C THR A 115 9.59 -3.30 22.09
N PHE A 116 8.27 -3.23 21.88
CA PHE A 116 7.35 -4.31 22.17
C PHE A 116 7.65 -5.56 21.32
N PHE A 117 7.82 -5.42 20.00
CA PHE A 117 8.15 -6.55 19.12
C PHE A 117 9.44 -7.26 19.50
N MET A 118 10.51 -6.50 19.79
CA MET A 118 11.81 -7.07 20.17
C MET A 118 11.76 -7.80 21.52
N ASN A 119 10.99 -7.29 22.48
CA ASN A 119 10.87 -7.86 23.83
C ASN A 119 9.66 -8.77 24.01
N MET A 120 8.90 -9.02 22.94
CA MET A 120 7.62 -9.73 22.98
C MET A 120 7.76 -11.10 23.67
N VAL A 121 8.80 -11.87 23.33
CA VAL A 121 9.07 -13.19 23.93
C VAL A 121 9.30 -13.10 25.44
N SER A 122 10.05 -12.11 25.91
CA SER A 122 10.31 -11.88 27.34
C SER A 122 9.03 -11.54 28.11
N PHE A 123 8.16 -10.69 27.53
CA PHE A 123 6.87 -10.37 28.12
C PHE A 123 5.95 -11.61 28.23
N PHE A 124 5.89 -12.45 27.19
CA PHE A 124 5.09 -13.68 27.23
C PHE A 124 5.64 -14.71 28.23
N ASN A 125 6.96 -14.86 28.31
CA ASN A 125 7.59 -15.77 29.28
C ASN A 125 7.31 -15.34 30.72
N VAL A 126 7.46 -14.05 31.06
CA VAL A 126 7.15 -13.51 32.40
C VAL A 126 5.68 -13.75 32.74
N ARG A 127 4.76 -13.53 31.79
CA ARG A 127 3.32 -13.71 32.01
C ARG A 127 2.94 -15.19 32.22
N ILE A 128 3.57 -16.12 31.51
CA ILE A 128 3.35 -17.56 31.67
C ILE A 128 3.91 -18.05 33.02
N ILE A 129 5.12 -17.61 33.40
CA ILE A 129 5.75 -17.99 34.68
C ILE A 129 4.95 -17.48 35.87
N CYS A 130 4.48 -16.22 35.87
CA CYS A 130 3.61 -15.70 36.92
C CYS A 130 2.30 -16.49 37.03
N LYS A 131 1.71 -16.91 35.89
CA LYS A 131 0.48 -17.70 35.87
C LYS A 131 0.69 -19.12 36.44
N LEU A 132 1.82 -19.75 36.13
CA LEU A 132 2.21 -21.05 36.68
C LEU A 132 2.57 -20.97 38.18
N ALA A 133 3.25 -19.89 38.61
CA ALA A 133 3.59 -19.65 40.01
C ALA A 133 2.34 -19.41 40.88
N HIS A 134 1.33 -18.72 40.36
CA HIS A 134 0.04 -18.57 41.03
C HIS A 134 -0.72 -19.91 41.10
N SER A 135 -0.68 -20.73 40.04
CA SER A 135 -1.35 -22.04 40.03
C SER A 135 -0.73 -23.06 40.98
N LYS A 136 0.60 -23.03 41.20
CA LYS A 136 1.29 -23.92 42.15
C LYS A 136 1.13 -23.50 43.62
N LYS A 137 0.67 -22.28 43.89
CA LYS A 137 0.41 -21.78 45.26
C LYS A 137 -0.95 -22.24 45.82
N PHE A 138 -1.80 -22.84 44.99
CA PHE A 138 -3.16 -23.30 45.34
C PHE A 138 -3.30 -24.83 45.37
N LEU A 139 -2.18 -25.57 45.30
CA LEU A 139 -2.09 -27.03 45.36
C LEU A 139 -1.09 -27.42 46.44
#